data_AF-A0A6G0MKL1-F1
#
_entry.id   AF-A0A6G0MKL1-F1
#
_cell.length_a   1.000
_cell.length_b   1.000
_cell.length_c   1.000
_cell.angle_alpha   90.00
_cell.angle_beta   90.00
_cell.angle_gamma   90.00
#
_symmetry.space_group_name_H-M   'P 1'
#
loop_
_entity.id
_entity.type
_entity.pdbx_description
1 polymer ?
#
loop_
_entity_poly.entity_id
_entity_poly.type
_entity_poly.pdbx_seq_one_letter_code
_entity_poly.pdbx_strand_id
1 'polypeptide(L)'
;MRPTNLTEVIQHLEKKVEVATKMGLTLDGRAKLAAVLHFRADCFRVEFGNGPPVRVVPLKVRLKDGVRPVKAQPRRYSPTDREFLDRHARALLDNGLAYLNHRSCWASAPIIVRKKEQDVDPSADPRMNIDSRGVNERTEAMPWPMPVLEVVIGELEGAKYFFVLDWFRGYWQLPLHPDSQALFSLVTHRDIYTPTRVSMGATDAVAYCQGVVEEIFGDLLGQGLLCWLDDILGYAETEEELLALLEKVLERCEKFGLKLHAK
;
A
#
# COMPACT_ATOMS: atom_id res chain seq x y z
N MET A 1 -5.70 2.39 -17.84
CA MET A 1 -5.18 3.76 -17.91
C MET A 1 -3.67 3.69 -17.82
N ARG A 2 -2.95 4.24 -18.81
CA ARG A 2 -1.49 4.40 -18.74
C ARG A 2 -1.15 5.33 -17.57
N PRO A 3 -0.07 5.10 -16.81
CA PRO A 3 0.32 6.02 -15.76
C PRO A 3 0.53 7.42 -16.35
N THR A 4 -0.07 8.44 -15.75
CA THR A 4 0.03 9.85 -16.15
C THR A 4 1.49 10.33 -16.23
N ASN A 5 2.40 9.57 -15.63
CA ASN A 5 3.82 9.89 -15.53
C ASN A 5 4.73 8.68 -15.80
N LEU A 6 4.47 7.93 -16.88
CA LEU A 6 5.29 6.78 -17.30
C LEU A 6 6.78 7.15 -17.44
N THR A 7 7.07 8.36 -17.91
CA THR A 7 8.45 8.85 -18.05
C THR A 7 9.17 8.95 -16.72
N GLU A 8 8.55 9.52 -15.68
CA GLU A 8 9.17 9.58 -14.34
C GLU A 8 9.33 8.17 -13.74
N VAL A 9 8.34 7.28 -13.95
CA VAL A 9 8.47 5.87 -13.55
C VAL A 9 9.70 5.23 -14.20
N ILE A 10 9.84 5.35 -15.53
CA ILE A 10 10.98 4.79 -16.25
C ILE A 10 12.31 5.34 -15.73
N GLN A 11 12.40 6.65 -15.50
CA GLN A 11 13.62 7.27 -14.95
C GLN A 11 13.99 6.71 -13.56
N HIS A 12 13.00 6.42 -12.72
CA HIS A 12 13.26 5.78 -11.43
C HIS A 12 13.72 4.33 -11.59
N LEU A 13 13.10 3.57 -12.50
CA LEU A 13 13.49 2.18 -12.77
C LEU A 13 14.90 2.09 -13.36
N GLU A 14 15.28 2.99 -14.27
CA GLU A 14 16.64 3.08 -14.82
C GLU A 14 17.68 3.33 -13.71
N LYS A 15 17.38 4.23 -12.76
CA LYS A 15 18.24 4.44 -11.58
C LYS A 15 18.39 3.17 -10.74
N LYS A 16 17.34 2.35 -10.61
CA LYS A 16 17.43 1.06 -9.91
C LYS A 16 18.35 0.08 -10.65
N VAL A 17 18.29 0.03 -11.98
CA VAL A 17 19.21 -0.77 -12.81
C VAL A 17 20.66 -0.32 -12.60
N GLU A 18 20.91 0.99 -12.56
CA GLU A 18 22.25 1.53 -12.29
C GLU A 18 22.76 1.15 -10.90
N VAL A 19 21.91 1.24 -9.88
CA VAL A 19 22.25 0.83 -8.51
C VAL A 19 22.60 -0.67 -8.48
N ALA A 20 21.75 -1.52 -9.06
CA ALA A 20 22.01 -2.96 -9.12
C ALA A 20 23.32 -3.28 -9.87
N THR A 21 23.60 -2.57 -10.96
CA THR A 21 24.87 -2.70 -11.71
C THR A 21 26.07 -2.36 -10.83
N LYS A 22 26.00 -1.28 -10.04
CA LYS A 22 27.07 -0.90 -9.09
C LYS A 22 27.23 -1.90 -7.95
N MET A 23 26.18 -2.65 -7.63
CA MET A 23 26.19 -3.72 -6.62
C MET A 23 26.70 -5.07 -7.16
N GLY A 24 27.11 -5.13 -8.43
CA GLY A 24 27.78 -6.31 -9.00
C GLY A 24 26.94 -7.17 -9.95
N LEU A 25 25.80 -6.66 -10.43
CA LEU A 25 24.99 -7.34 -11.44
C LEU A 25 25.79 -7.57 -12.74
N THR A 26 25.70 -8.76 -13.32
CA THR A 26 26.40 -9.08 -14.57
C THR A 26 25.88 -8.26 -15.76
N LEU A 27 26.59 -8.27 -16.88
CA LEU A 27 26.12 -7.61 -18.11
C LEU A 27 24.81 -8.22 -18.63
N ASP A 28 24.66 -9.55 -18.56
CA ASP A 28 23.41 -10.24 -18.93
C ASP A 28 22.30 -9.91 -17.93
N GLY A 29 22.59 -10.00 -16.63
CA GLY A 29 21.65 -9.66 -15.57
C GLY A 29 21.14 -8.23 -15.68
N ARG A 30 22.01 -7.27 -16.01
CA ARG A 30 21.63 -5.88 -16.27
C ARG A 30 20.66 -5.76 -17.44
N ALA A 31 20.95 -6.43 -18.55
CA ALA A 31 20.07 -6.41 -19.73
C ALA A 31 18.70 -7.04 -19.40
N LYS A 32 18.68 -8.16 -18.69
CA LYS A 32 17.46 -8.83 -18.22
C LYS A 32 16.65 -7.96 -17.27
N LEU A 33 17.29 -7.41 -16.25
CA LEU A 33 16.61 -6.56 -15.26
C LEU A 33 15.96 -5.35 -15.95
N ALA A 34 16.71 -4.67 -16.82
CA ALA A 34 16.17 -3.55 -17.59
C ALA A 34 14.97 -4.00 -18.44
N ALA A 35 15.09 -5.10 -19.18
CA ALA A 35 14.01 -5.62 -20.01
C ALA A 35 12.74 -5.92 -19.20
N VAL A 36 12.87 -6.62 -18.06
CA VAL A 36 11.75 -6.96 -17.17
C VAL A 36 11.07 -5.71 -16.60
N LEU A 37 11.86 -4.75 -16.11
CA LEU A 37 11.33 -3.51 -15.53
C LEU A 37 10.66 -2.62 -16.58
N HIS A 38 11.23 -2.49 -17.77
CA HIS A 38 10.61 -1.74 -18.87
C HIS A 38 9.33 -2.41 -19.38
N PHE A 39 9.36 -3.73 -19.56
CA PHE A 39 8.20 -4.49 -20.04
C PHE A 39 7.03 -4.40 -19.06
N ARG A 40 7.30 -4.43 -17.76
CA ARG A 40 6.27 -4.36 -16.69
C ARG A 40 6.24 -3.01 -15.98
N ALA A 41 6.64 -1.92 -16.65
CA ALA A 41 6.67 -0.57 -16.07
C ALA A 41 5.28 -0.12 -15.56
N ASP A 42 4.20 -0.66 -16.15
CA ASP A 42 2.82 -0.42 -15.73
C ASP A 42 2.49 -0.97 -14.33
N CYS A 43 3.34 -1.82 -13.75
CA CYS A 43 3.23 -2.24 -12.36
C CYS A 43 3.67 -1.14 -11.38
N PHE A 44 4.36 -0.09 -11.82
CA PHE A 44 4.97 0.89 -10.91
C PHE A 44 4.24 2.23 -10.91
N ARG A 45 4.29 2.93 -9.77
CA ARG A 45 3.68 4.26 -9.59
C ARG A 45 4.58 5.19 -8.77
N VAL A 46 4.45 6.49 -9.05
CA VAL A 46 5.09 7.59 -8.30
C VAL A 46 4.07 8.52 -7.63
N GLU A 47 2.82 8.49 -8.11
CA GLU A 47 1.70 9.30 -7.63
C GLU A 47 0.38 8.48 -7.64
N PHE A 48 -0.63 8.99 -6.95
CA PHE A 48 -1.96 8.37 -6.98
C PHE A 48 -2.53 8.39 -8.40
N GLY A 49 -3.31 7.36 -8.72
CA GLY A 49 -4.04 7.27 -9.96
C GLY A 49 -5.44 6.71 -9.71
N ASN A 50 -6.36 7.01 -10.62
CA ASN A 50 -7.73 6.49 -10.61
C ASN A 50 -7.81 5.04 -11.16
N GLY A 51 -6.90 4.18 -10.72
CA GLY A 51 -6.87 2.78 -11.09
C GLY A 51 -7.93 1.96 -10.34
N PRO A 52 -8.39 0.82 -10.90
CA PRO A 52 -9.17 -0.13 -10.13
C PRO A 52 -8.35 -0.62 -8.92
N PRO A 53 -9.02 -1.04 -7.82
CA PRO A 53 -8.32 -1.68 -6.71
C PRO A 53 -7.68 -3.00 -7.14
N VAL A 54 -6.84 -3.56 -6.27
CA VAL A 54 -6.35 -4.93 -6.39
C VAL A 54 -7.54 -5.88 -6.59
N ARG A 55 -7.41 -6.81 -7.54
CA ARG A 55 -8.45 -7.76 -7.95
C ARG A 55 -8.57 -8.93 -6.98
N VAL A 56 -9.06 -8.64 -5.79
CA VAL A 56 -9.34 -9.59 -4.70
C VAL A 56 -10.71 -9.29 -4.08
N VAL A 57 -11.22 -10.22 -3.27
CA VAL A 57 -12.51 -10.03 -2.59
C VAL A 57 -12.43 -8.82 -1.65
N PRO A 58 -13.30 -7.80 -1.78
CA PRO A 58 -13.25 -6.62 -0.92
C PRO A 58 -13.37 -6.93 0.57
N LEU A 59 -12.59 -6.21 1.39
CA LEU A 59 -12.72 -6.29 2.85
C LEU A 59 -14.13 -5.89 3.27
N LYS A 60 -14.88 -6.83 3.85
CA LYS A 60 -16.17 -6.57 4.49
C LYS A 60 -15.99 -6.65 6.00
N VAL A 61 -16.08 -5.50 6.65
CA VAL A 61 -15.95 -5.37 8.10
C VAL A 61 -17.23 -5.83 8.78
N ARG A 62 -17.09 -6.71 9.76
CA ARG A 62 -18.19 -7.17 10.62
C ARG A 62 -18.24 -6.32 11.88
N LEU A 63 -19.43 -5.88 12.24
CA LEU A 63 -19.66 -5.15 13.48
C LEU A 63 -20.25 -6.10 14.52
N LYS A 64 -19.95 -5.86 15.79
CA LYS A 64 -20.62 -6.51 16.92
C LYS A 64 -22.12 -6.20 16.90
N ASP A 65 -22.93 -7.10 17.45
CA ASP A 65 -24.37 -6.90 17.51
C ASP A 65 -24.77 -5.65 18.31
N GLY A 66 -25.79 -4.94 17.81
CA GLY A 66 -26.39 -3.80 18.49
C GLY A 66 -25.54 -2.52 18.55
N VAL A 67 -24.42 -2.45 17.83
CA VAL A 67 -23.57 -1.25 17.85
C VAL A 67 -24.24 -0.06 17.19
N ARG A 68 -23.95 1.13 17.71
CA ARG A 68 -24.36 2.41 17.12
C ARG A 68 -23.16 3.12 16.49
N PRO A 69 -23.37 3.87 15.39
CA PRO A 69 -22.33 4.67 14.77
C PRO A 69 -21.63 5.64 15.73
N VAL A 70 -20.33 5.86 15.50
CA VAL A 70 -19.55 6.87 16.23
C VAL A 70 -19.28 8.05 15.32
N LYS A 71 -19.51 9.26 15.85
CA LYS A 71 -19.17 10.50 15.18
C LYS A 71 -18.20 11.30 16.04
N ALA A 72 -16.92 11.26 15.68
CA ALA A 72 -15.90 12.12 16.26
C ALA A 72 -16.16 13.59 15.88
N GLN A 73 -15.79 14.51 16.76
CA GLN A 73 -15.75 15.93 16.44
C GLN A 73 -14.51 16.22 15.58
N PRO A 74 -14.58 17.17 14.63
CA PRO A 74 -13.39 17.65 13.92
C PRO A 74 -12.35 18.14 14.92
N ARG A 75 -11.07 17.78 14.69
CA ARG A 75 -9.97 18.28 15.52
C ARG A 75 -9.59 19.71 15.12
N ARG A 76 -8.91 20.42 16.02
CA ARG A 76 -8.27 21.70 15.69
C ARG A 76 -6.93 21.42 15.02
N TYR A 77 -6.82 21.81 13.75
CA TYR A 77 -5.58 21.71 12.97
C TYR A 77 -4.91 23.08 12.86
N SER A 78 -3.57 23.11 12.82
CA SER A 78 -2.80 24.32 12.47
C SER A 78 -3.14 24.76 11.04
N PRO A 79 -2.84 26.02 10.65
CA PRO A 79 -3.03 26.45 9.27
C PRO A 79 -2.33 25.53 8.24
N THR A 80 -1.08 25.13 8.53
CA THR A 80 -0.31 24.22 7.68
C THR A 80 -0.94 22.84 7.55
N ASP A 81 -1.48 22.29 8.64
CA ASP A 81 -2.18 21.01 8.60
C ASP A 81 -3.50 21.07 7.84
N ARG A 82 -4.21 22.20 7.90
CA ARG A 82 -5.43 22.39 7.12
C ARG A 82 -5.13 22.44 5.64
N GLU A 83 -4.09 23.15 5.22
CA GLU A 83 -3.66 23.20 3.83
C GLU A 83 -3.25 21.82 3.30
N PHE A 84 -2.50 21.06 4.10
CA PHE A 84 -2.16 19.68 3.79
C PHE A 84 -3.41 18.80 3.66
N LEU A 85 -4.31 18.83 4.65
CA LEU A 85 -5.56 18.06 4.63
C LEU A 85 -6.41 18.41 3.40
N ASP A 86 -6.50 19.69 3.05
CA ASP A 86 -7.28 20.16 1.91
C ASP A 86 -6.69 19.68 0.58
N ARG A 87 -5.36 19.69 0.44
CA ARG A 87 -4.65 19.13 -0.71
C ARG A 87 -4.81 17.61 -0.79
N HIS A 88 -4.61 16.93 0.34
CA HIS A 88 -4.67 15.47 0.41
C HIS A 88 -6.09 14.95 0.13
N ALA A 89 -7.11 15.58 0.73
CA ALA A 89 -8.51 15.22 0.46
C ALA A 89 -8.89 15.42 -1.01
N ARG A 90 -8.46 16.53 -1.63
CA ARG A 90 -8.64 16.74 -3.08
C ARG A 90 -7.98 15.63 -3.90
N ALA A 91 -6.73 15.28 -3.60
CA ALA A 91 -6.05 14.19 -4.29
C ALA A 91 -6.80 12.84 -4.17
N LEU A 92 -7.38 12.54 -3.00
CA LEU A 92 -8.19 11.33 -2.81
C LEU A 92 -9.49 11.37 -3.63
N LEU A 93 -10.17 12.52 -3.67
CA LEU A 93 -11.39 12.71 -4.45
C LEU A 93 -11.12 12.59 -5.96
N ASP A 94 -10.11 13.32 -6.46
CA ASP A 94 -9.76 13.37 -7.88
C ASP A 94 -9.34 11.99 -8.43
N ASN A 95 -8.82 11.13 -7.55
CA ASN A 95 -8.41 9.77 -7.90
C ASN A 95 -9.43 8.69 -7.54
N GLY A 96 -10.66 9.05 -7.13
CA GLY A 96 -11.72 8.08 -6.80
C GLY A 96 -11.41 7.20 -5.57
N LEU A 97 -10.45 7.60 -4.75
CA LEU A 97 -10.05 6.91 -3.52
C LEU A 97 -10.97 7.29 -2.33
N ALA A 98 -11.69 8.41 -2.45
CA ALA A 98 -12.74 8.82 -1.54
C ALA A 98 -13.86 9.55 -2.28
N TYR A 99 -15.00 9.72 -1.63
CA TYR A 99 -16.11 10.56 -2.09
C TYR A 99 -16.69 11.41 -0.96
N LEU A 100 -17.34 12.53 -1.29
CA LEU A 100 -18.03 13.36 -0.31
C LEU A 100 -19.27 12.65 0.24
N ASN A 101 -19.38 12.58 1.56
CA ASN A 101 -20.48 11.91 2.25
C ASN A 101 -20.97 12.71 3.46
N HIS A 102 -21.64 13.84 3.21
CA HIS A 102 -22.19 14.71 4.26
C HIS A 102 -23.24 14.02 5.14
N ARG A 103 -23.78 12.88 4.70
CA ARG A 103 -24.82 12.12 5.42
C ARG A 103 -24.27 10.95 6.21
N SER A 104 -22.95 10.75 6.27
CA SER A 104 -22.38 9.66 7.05
C SER A 104 -22.72 9.80 8.54
N CYS A 105 -23.22 8.71 9.13
CA CYS A 105 -23.43 8.59 10.56
C CYS A 105 -22.17 8.17 11.31
N TRP A 106 -21.13 7.76 10.57
CA TRP A 106 -19.81 7.44 11.09
C TRP A 106 -18.86 8.59 10.76
N ALA A 107 -17.98 8.93 11.69
CA ALA A 107 -16.89 9.86 11.42
C ALA A 107 -15.74 9.66 12.39
N SER A 108 -14.53 9.55 11.85
CA SER A 108 -13.27 9.62 12.58
C SER A 108 -12.52 10.89 12.20
N ALA A 109 -11.87 11.53 13.16
CA ALA A 109 -11.06 12.72 12.86
C ALA A 109 -9.64 12.29 12.45
N PRO A 110 -9.07 12.81 11.35
CA PRO A 110 -7.71 12.49 10.97
C PRO A 110 -6.70 13.03 11.98
N ILE A 111 -5.60 12.30 12.15
CA ILE A 111 -4.43 12.66 12.94
C ILE A 111 -3.28 12.86 11.97
N ILE A 112 -2.61 14.01 12.08
CA ILE A 112 -1.43 14.30 11.27
C ILE A 112 -0.18 13.84 12.04
N VAL A 113 0.60 12.97 11.42
CA VAL A 113 1.84 12.44 11.97
C VAL A 113 2.99 13.03 11.16
N ARG A 114 3.85 13.79 11.83
CA ARG A 114 5.08 14.30 11.21
C ARG A 114 6.02 13.15 10.90
N LYS A 115 6.73 13.22 9.78
CA LYS A 115 7.75 12.24 9.44
C LYS A 115 9.16 12.78 9.73
N LYS A 116 10.13 11.89 9.91
CA LYS A 116 11.55 12.25 10.11
C LYS A 116 12.12 13.05 8.94
N GLU A 117 11.64 12.79 7.74
CA GLU A 117 12.03 13.53 6.53
C GLU A 117 11.74 15.03 6.68
N GLN A 118 10.75 15.42 7.49
CA GLN A 118 10.44 16.82 7.76
C GLN A 118 11.47 17.51 8.66
N ASP A 119 12.32 16.75 9.36
CA ASP A 119 13.45 17.29 10.12
C ASP A 119 14.56 17.78 9.18
N VAL A 120 14.61 17.25 7.96
CA VAL A 120 15.63 17.57 6.94
C VAL A 120 15.06 18.44 5.82
N ASP A 121 13.83 18.15 5.38
CA ASP A 121 13.08 18.89 4.38
C ASP A 121 11.71 19.32 4.96
N PRO A 122 11.59 20.55 5.49
CA PRO A 122 10.33 21.06 6.02
C PRO A 122 9.18 21.09 5.02
N SER A 123 9.45 20.95 3.71
CA SER A 123 8.43 20.88 2.66
C SER A 123 7.87 19.48 2.44
N ALA A 124 8.50 18.45 3.01
CA ALA A 124 8.01 17.07 2.91
C ALA A 124 6.63 16.94 3.56
N ASP A 125 5.72 16.25 2.88
CA ASP A 125 4.35 16.08 3.37
C ASP A 125 4.32 15.15 4.60
N PRO A 126 3.52 15.48 5.64
CA PRO A 126 3.26 14.58 6.76
C PRO A 126 2.39 13.39 6.34
N ARG A 127 2.17 12.44 7.26
CA ARG A 127 1.17 11.36 7.06
C ARG A 127 -0.18 11.78 7.64
N MET A 128 -1.25 11.53 6.89
CA MET A 128 -2.61 11.53 7.41
C MET A 128 -2.95 10.12 7.88
N ASN A 129 -3.23 9.96 9.17
CA ASN A 129 -3.77 8.75 9.75
C ASN A 129 -5.23 9.00 10.17
N ILE A 130 -6.05 7.96 10.24
CA ILE A 130 -7.44 8.06 10.70
C ILE A 130 -7.50 7.51 12.13
N ASP A 131 -8.14 8.24 13.04
CA ASP A 131 -8.39 7.75 14.40
C ASP A 131 -9.53 6.72 14.40
N SER A 132 -9.19 5.49 14.02
CA SER A 132 -10.14 4.39 13.85
C SER A 132 -10.54 3.70 15.16
N ARG A 133 -10.08 4.17 16.34
CA ARG A 133 -10.36 3.51 17.62
C ARG A 133 -11.86 3.32 17.87
N GLY A 134 -12.67 4.34 17.58
CA GLY A 134 -14.13 4.27 17.77
C GLY A 134 -14.81 3.21 16.91
N VAL A 135 -14.40 3.05 15.64
CA VAL A 135 -14.92 1.97 14.78
C VAL A 135 -14.36 0.62 15.21
N ASN A 136 -13.06 0.54 15.51
CA ASN A 136 -12.37 -0.69 15.88
C ASN A 136 -12.94 -1.35 17.14
N GLU A 137 -13.34 -0.57 18.15
CA GLU A 137 -14.01 -1.09 19.36
C GLU A 137 -15.33 -1.81 19.07
N ARG A 138 -15.97 -1.45 17.95
CA ARG A 138 -17.27 -1.98 17.48
C ARG A 138 -17.12 -3.07 16.43
N THR A 139 -15.92 -3.27 15.89
CA THR A 139 -15.61 -4.32 14.93
C THR A 139 -15.48 -5.66 15.63
N GLU A 140 -16.05 -6.69 15.02
CA GLU A 140 -15.74 -8.09 15.34
C GLU A 140 -14.46 -8.47 14.58
N ALA A 141 -13.36 -8.63 15.32
CA ALA A 141 -12.04 -8.83 14.72
C ALA A 141 -11.94 -10.14 13.94
N MET A 142 -11.35 -10.08 12.76
CA MET A 142 -11.00 -11.25 11.96
C MET A 142 -9.80 -11.97 12.58
N PRO A 143 -9.90 -13.28 12.86
CA PRO A 143 -8.73 -14.06 13.24
C PRO A 143 -7.85 -14.29 12.01
N TRP A 144 -6.55 -14.08 12.15
CA TRP A 144 -5.57 -14.44 11.13
C TRP A 144 -4.26 -14.91 11.74
N PRO A 145 -3.68 -16.04 11.29
CA PRO A 145 -2.37 -16.47 11.75
C PRO A 145 -1.29 -15.61 11.08
N MET A 146 -0.80 -14.60 11.79
CA MET A 146 0.36 -13.86 11.33
C MET A 146 1.60 -14.77 11.32
N PRO A 147 2.43 -14.74 10.27
CA PRO A 147 3.69 -15.47 10.25
C PRO A 147 4.58 -15.08 11.43
N VAL A 148 5.36 -16.04 11.94
CA VAL A 148 6.37 -15.79 12.98
C VAL A 148 7.63 -15.29 12.31
N LEU A 149 8.02 -14.05 12.58
CA LEU A 149 9.10 -13.35 11.87
C LEU A 149 10.44 -14.11 11.98
N GLU A 150 10.73 -14.73 13.11
CA GLU A 150 11.97 -15.50 13.32
C GLU A 150 12.06 -16.72 12.40
N VAL A 151 10.93 -17.39 12.14
CA VAL A 151 10.87 -18.53 11.22
C VAL A 151 11.12 -18.06 9.80
N VAL A 152 10.50 -16.94 9.43
CA VAL A 152 10.60 -16.32 8.11
C VAL A 152 12.03 -15.86 7.80
N ILE A 153 12.76 -15.34 8.79
CA ILE A 153 14.17 -14.92 8.60
C ILE A 153 15.09 -16.13 8.37
N GLY A 154 14.80 -17.28 8.99
CA GLY A 154 15.59 -18.50 8.80
C GLY A 154 15.63 -18.98 7.34
N GLU A 155 14.60 -18.66 6.55
CA GLU A 155 14.54 -19.00 5.12
C GLU A 155 15.54 -18.25 4.25
N LEU A 156 16.16 -17.17 4.79
CA LEU A 156 17.17 -16.39 4.09
C LEU A 156 18.57 -17.01 4.16
N GLU A 157 18.76 -18.09 4.90
CA GLU A 157 20.07 -18.74 5.04
C GLU A 157 20.59 -19.21 3.67
N GLY A 158 21.84 -18.84 3.35
CA GLY A 158 22.49 -19.19 2.08
C GLY A 158 22.18 -18.25 0.90
N ALA A 159 21.15 -17.40 1.00
CA ALA A 159 20.83 -16.43 -0.04
C ALA A 159 21.93 -15.36 -0.21
N LYS A 160 22.23 -15.01 -1.46
CA LYS A 160 23.28 -14.04 -1.83
C LYS A 160 22.74 -12.83 -2.58
N TYR A 161 21.62 -13.03 -3.27
CA TYR A 161 20.99 -12.02 -4.11
C TYR A 161 19.62 -11.69 -3.55
N PHE A 162 19.29 -10.40 -3.50
CA PHE A 162 18.03 -9.92 -2.94
C PHE A 162 17.43 -8.80 -3.79
N PHE A 163 16.10 -8.73 -3.82
CA PHE A 163 15.39 -7.51 -4.21
C PHE A 163 14.36 -7.16 -3.14
N VAL A 164 14.06 -5.86 -3.02
CA VAL A 164 12.98 -5.37 -2.16
C VAL A 164 12.02 -4.57 -3.02
N LEU A 165 10.73 -4.86 -2.89
CA LEU A 165 9.64 -4.13 -3.50
C LEU A 165 8.65 -3.73 -2.41
N ASP A 166 8.05 -2.56 -2.56
CA ASP A 166 7.03 -2.03 -1.67
C ASP A 166 5.75 -1.76 -2.46
N TRP A 167 4.59 -2.02 -1.85
CA TRP A 167 3.32 -1.67 -2.47
C TRP A 167 3.15 -0.16 -2.52
N PHE A 168 2.80 0.38 -3.68
CA PHE A 168 2.53 1.81 -3.80
C PHE A 168 1.37 2.25 -2.89
N ARG A 169 1.69 2.98 -1.81
CA ARG A 169 0.72 3.49 -0.83
C ARG A 169 -0.09 2.39 -0.10
N GLY A 170 0.45 1.16 -0.04
CA GLY A 170 -0.06 0.05 0.78
C GLY A 170 -1.57 -0.16 0.67
N TYR A 171 -2.28 0.00 1.79
CA TYR A 171 -3.73 -0.23 1.94
C TYR A 171 -4.62 0.55 0.97
N TRP A 172 -4.17 1.68 0.42
CA TRP A 172 -4.98 2.47 -0.54
C TRP A 172 -5.21 1.75 -1.88
N GLN A 173 -4.58 0.60 -2.11
CA GLN A 173 -4.84 -0.24 -3.26
C GLN A 173 -5.90 -1.31 -3.00
N LEU A 174 -6.13 -1.61 -1.72
CA LEU A 174 -6.97 -2.71 -1.31
C LEU A 174 -8.46 -2.34 -1.37
N PRO A 175 -9.32 -3.20 -1.96
CA PRO A 175 -10.74 -2.91 -2.08
C PRO A 175 -11.45 -2.98 -0.73
N LEU A 176 -12.31 -1.99 -0.46
CA LEU A 176 -13.19 -1.97 0.70
C LEU A 176 -14.65 -2.16 0.25
N HIS A 177 -15.34 -3.13 0.85
CA HIS A 177 -16.72 -3.46 0.49
C HIS A 177 -17.64 -2.24 0.66
N PRO A 178 -18.54 -1.93 -0.31
CA PRO A 178 -19.44 -0.76 -0.24
C PRO A 178 -20.15 -0.60 1.11
N ASP A 179 -20.72 -1.68 1.65
CA ASP A 179 -21.39 -1.70 2.97
C ASP A 179 -20.48 -1.30 4.15
N SER A 180 -19.16 -1.42 4.01
CA SER A 180 -18.17 -1.11 5.05
C SER A 180 -17.50 0.25 4.86
N GLN A 181 -17.66 0.90 3.70
CA GLN A 181 -16.99 2.16 3.40
C GLN A 181 -17.35 3.26 4.39
N ALA A 182 -18.65 3.42 4.68
CA ALA A 182 -19.13 4.46 5.59
C ALA A 182 -18.48 4.38 6.98
N LEU A 183 -18.13 3.17 7.46
CA LEU A 183 -17.50 2.95 8.77
C LEU A 183 -16.19 3.74 8.96
N PHE A 184 -15.48 3.97 7.86
CA PHE A 184 -14.19 4.66 7.84
C PHE A 184 -14.29 6.10 7.32
N SER A 185 -15.49 6.67 7.32
CA SER A 185 -15.66 8.07 6.97
C SER A 185 -14.82 8.96 7.89
N LEU A 186 -14.16 9.96 7.30
CA LEU A 186 -13.33 10.91 8.01
C LEU A 186 -13.96 12.30 7.99
N VAL A 187 -13.85 13.02 9.09
CA VAL A 187 -14.35 14.41 9.22
C VAL A 187 -13.18 15.38 9.35
N THR A 188 -13.09 16.35 8.45
CA THR A 188 -12.10 17.43 8.50
C THR A 188 -12.75 18.75 8.94
N HIS A 189 -11.99 19.84 8.90
CA HIS A 189 -12.53 21.19 9.09
C HIS A 189 -13.45 21.65 7.96
N ARG A 190 -13.48 20.96 6.81
CA ARG A 190 -14.36 21.29 5.68
C ARG A 190 -15.56 20.36 5.60
N ASP A 191 -15.29 19.06 5.46
CA ASP A 191 -16.30 18.09 5.01
C ASP A 191 -16.09 16.70 5.60
N ILE A 192 -17.03 15.81 5.27
CA ILE A 192 -16.95 14.38 5.56
C ILE A 192 -16.64 13.64 4.26
N TYR A 193 -15.59 12.83 4.28
CA TYR A 193 -15.12 12.04 3.15
C TYR A 193 -15.19 10.56 3.51
N THR A 194 -15.70 9.74 2.60
CA THR A 194 -15.75 8.28 2.80
C THR A 194 -14.76 7.60 1.85
N PRO A 195 -13.82 6.77 2.36
CA PRO A 195 -12.85 6.09 1.52
C PRO A 195 -13.48 4.91 0.75
N THR A 196 -12.97 4.64 -0.44
CA THR A 196 -13.36 3.49 -1.29
C THR A 196 -12.37 2.33 -1.18
N ARG A 197 -11.35 2.48 -0.32
CA ARG A 197 -10.22 1.58 -0.14
C ARG A 197 -10.00 1.33 1.35
N VAL A 198 -9.29 0.26 1.67
CA VAL A 198 -8.96 -0.05 3.06
C VAL A 198 -8.13 1.10 3.66
N SER A 199 -8.57 1.61 4.79
CA SER A 199 -7.83 2.64 5.53
C SER A 199 -6.87 2.01 6.52
N MET A 200 -5.66 2.56 6.62
CA MET A 200 -4.73 2.23 7.68
C MET A 200 -5.36 2.42 9.06
N GLY A 201 -5.09 1.50 9.99
CA GLY A 201 -5.58 1.55 11.36
C GLY A 201 -6.95 0.89 11.59
N ALA A 202 -7.59 0.33 10.55
CA ALA A 202 -8.75 -0.54 10.75
C ALA A 202 -8.33 -1.86 11.42
N THR A 203 -9.15 -2.40 12.32
CA THR A 203 -8.87 -3.66 13.05
C THR A 203 -8.44 -4.79 12.11
N ASP A 204 -9.18 -5.00 11.04
CA ASP A 204 -8.97 -6.14 10.14
C ASP A 204 -7.98 -5.84 9.00
N ALA A 205 -7.45 -4.62 8.91
CA ALA A 205 -6.62 -4.23 7.76
C ALA A 205 -5.37 -5.11 7.60
N VAL A 206 -4.69 -5.41 8.71
CA VAL A 206 -3.45 -6.21 8.73
C VAL A 206 -3.74 -7.65 8.30
N ALA A 207 -4.69 -8.29 8.98
CA ALA A 207 -5.14 -9.65 8.68
C ALA A 207 -5.56 -9.80 7.20
N TYR A 208 -6.39 -8.86 6.73
CA TYR A 208 -6.85 -8.84 5.36
C TYR A 208 -5.71 -8.62 4.36
N CYS A 209 -4.78 -7.69 4.64
CA CYS A 209 -3.63 -7.44 3.77
C CYS A 209 -2.74 -8.70 3.65
N GLN A 210 -2.47 -9.39 4.76
CA GLN A 210 -1.72 -10.63 4.72
C GLN A 210 -2.48 -11.74 3.97
N GLY A 211 -3.80 -11.82 4.12
CA GLY A 211 -4.61 -12.74 3.31
C GLY A 211 -4.53 -12.45 1.80
N VAL A 212 -4.45 -11.18 1.41
CA VAL A 212 -4.23 -10.77 0.02
C VAL A 212 -2.83 -11.16 -0.45
N VAL A 213 -1.82 -11.04 0.39
CA VAL A 213 -0.45 -11.52 0.09
C VAL A 213 -0.47 -13.02 -0.21
N GLU A 214 -1.10 -13.83 0.63
CA GLU A 214 -1.25 -15.27 0.41
C GLU A 214 -1.99 -15.59 -0.89
N GLU A 215 -3.06 -14.85 -1.21
CA GLU A 215 -3.82 -15.05 -2.44
C GLU A 215 -2.98 -14.74 -3.71
N ILE A 216 -2.15 -13.71 -3.67
CA ILE A 216 -1.36 -13.26 -4.83
C ILE A 216 -0.09 -14.10 -4.99
N PHE A 217 0.59 -14.40 -3.89
CA PHE A 217 1.97 -14.91 -3.87
C PHE A 217 2.14 -16.24 -3.13
N GLY A 218 1.09 -16.87 -2.60
CA GLY A 218 1.20 -18.02 -1.70
C GLY A 218 2.03 -19.19 -2.23
N ASP A 219 2.08 -19.40 -3.56
CA ASP A 219 2.92 -20.43 -4.18
C ASP A 219 4.42 -20.09 -4.22
N LEU A 220 4.79 -18.83 -3.99
CA LEU A 220 6.16 -18.34 -3.96
C LEU A 220 6.68 -18.10 -2.53
N LEU A 221 5.77 -18.01 -1.54
CA LEU A 221 6.16 -17.79 -0.15
C LEU A 221 6.99 -18.96 0.38
N GLY A 222 8.11 -18.64 1.01
CA GLY A 222 9.11 -19.63 1.45
C GLY A 222 9.87 -20.34 0.32
N GLN A 223 9.64 -19.94 -0.93
CA GLN A 223 10.32 -20.46 -2.12
C GLN A 223 11.04 -19.32 -2.86
N GLY A 224 11.85 -18.57 -2.11
CA GLY A 224 12.57 -17.40 -2.62
C GLY A 224 11.82 -16.08 -2.43
N LEU A 225 10.58 -16.08 -1.92
CA LEU A 225 9.83 -14.86 -1.61
C LEU A 225 9.39 -14.82 -0.16
N LEU A 226 9.65 -13.70 0.51
CA LEU A 226 9.06 -13.33 1.78
C LEU A 226 8.19 -12.11 1.57
N CYS A 227 6.98 -12.13 2.10
CA CYS A 227 6.07 -11.00 2.06
C CYS A 227 5.53 -10.74 3.45
N TRP A 228 5.70 -9.50 3.92
CA TRP A 228 5.14 -9.02 5.17
C TRP A 228 4.27 -7.80 4.88
N LEU A 229 2.95 -8.00 4.85
CA LEU A 229 2.00 -6.96 4.44
C LEU A 229 2.37 -6.37 3.06
N ASP A 230 2.70 -5.09 2.99
CA ASP A 230 3.09 -4.38 1.77
C ASP A 230 4.57 -4.56 1.37
N ASP A 231 5.42 -5.06 2.27
CA ASP A 231 6.83 -5.30 2.00
C ASP A 231 7.05 -6.67 1.34
N ILE A 232 7.72 -6.68 0.19
CA ILE A 232 8.07 -7.88 -0.57
C ILE A 232 9.60 -7.98 -0.63
N LEU A 233 10.16 -9.09 -0.15
CA LEU A 233 11.57 -9.42 -0.21
C LEU A 233 11.77 -10.70 -1.03
N GLY A 234 12.39 -10.57 -2.19
CA GLY A 234 12.87 -11.71 -2.97
C GLY A 234 14.30 -12.06 -2.60
N TYR A 235 14.63 -13.34 -2.57
CA TYR A 235 15.94 -13.87 -2.24
C TYR A 235 16.28 -15.10 -3.09
N ALA A 236 17.56 -15.27 -3.43
CA ALA A 236 18.08 -16.42 -4.16
C ALA A 236 19.59 -16.63 -3.95
N GLU A 237 20.10 -17.81 -4.30
CA GLU A 237 21.54 -18.12 -4.29
C GLU A 237 22.27 -17.59 -5.53
N THR A 238 21.56 -17.50 -6.67
CA THR A 238 22.10 -17.04 -7.95
C THR A 238 21.37 -15.83 -8.51
N GLU A 239 22.05 -15.09 -9.38
CA GLU A 239 21.49 -13.91 -10.06
C GLU A 239 20.32 -14.31 -10.98
N GLU A 240 20.48 -15.41 -11.71
CA GLU A 240 19.51 -15.91 -12.68
C GLU A 240 18.19 -16.31 -12.01
N GLU A 241 18.27 -17.00 -10.87
CA GLU A 241 17.10 -17.38 -10.07
C GLU A 241 16.37 -16.15 -9.53
N LEU A 242 17.11 -15.15 -9.02
CA LEU A 242 16.49 -13.94 -8.49
C LEU A 242 15.74 -13.16 -9.59
N LEU A 243 16.33 -13.03 -10.79
CA LEU A 243 15.70 -12.33 -11.90
C LEU A 243 14.47 -13.08 -12.43
N ALA A 244 14.52 -14.42 -12.47
CA ALA A 244 13.36 -15.24 -12.82
C ALA A 244 12.23 -15.11 -11.78
N LEU A 245 12.58 -15.02 -10.49
CA LEU A 245 11.61 -14.77 -9.43
C LEU A 245 10.99 -13.37 -9.56
N LEU A 246 11.80 -12.33 -9.78
CA LEU A 246 11.33 -10.96 -9.95
C LEU A 246 10.31 -10.87 -11.09
N GLU A 247 10.60 -11.52 -12.22
CA GLU A 247 9.67 -11.59 -13.34
C GLU A 247 8.32 -12.21 -12.93
N LYS A 248 8.33 -13.37 -12.25
CA LYS A 248 7.10 -14.01 -11.74
C LYS A 248 6.33 -13.08 -10.79
N VAL A 249 7.02 -12.42 -9.86
CA VAL A 249 6.40 -11.48 -8.92
C VAL A 249 5.71 -10.34 -9.67
N LEU A 250 6.36 -9.75 -10.67
CA LEU A 250 5.78 -8.67 -11.46
C LEU A 250 4.61 -9.14 -12.33
N GLU A 251 4.64 -10.37 -12.85
CA GLU A 251 3.48 -10.99 -13.51
C GLU A 251 2.28 -11.12 -12.59
N ARG A 252 2.50 -11.55 -11.32
CA ARG A 252 1.43 -11.60 -10.31
C ARG A 252 0.89 -10.20 -10.02
N CYS A 253 1.77 -9.21 -9.85
CA CYS A 253 1.36 -7.82 -9.66
C CYS A 253 0.48 -7.33 -10.81
N GLU A 254 0.87 -7.58 -12.05
CA GLU A 254 0.09 -7.24 -13.24
C GLU A 254 -1.27 -7.95 -13.25
N LYS A 255 -1.27 -9.27 -13.02
CA LYS A 255 -2.46 -10.13 -13.00
C LYS A 255 -3.47 -9.75 -11.93
N PHE A 256 -3.05 -9.22 -10.79
CA PHE A 256 -3.96 -8.74 -9.74
C PHE A 256 -4.17 -7.23 -9.78
N GLY A 257 -3.41 -6.50 -10.61
CA GLY A 257 -3.48 -5.04 -10.66
C GLY A 257 -2.80 -4.35 -9.48
N LEU A 258 -2.01 -5.07 -8.69
CA LEU A 258 -1.20 -4.53 -7.61
C LEU A 258 -0.11 -3.63 -8.19
N LYS A 259 0.08 -2.46 -7.58
CA LYS A 259 1.07 -1.46 -7.97
C LYS A 259 2.17 -1.34 -6.94
N LEU A 260 3.39 -1.17 -7.44
CA LEU A 260 4.61 -1.09 -6.67
C LEU A 260 5.17 0.34 -6.68
N HIS A 261 5.89 0.69 -5.62
CA HIS A 261 6.59 1.95 -5.55
C HIS A 261 7.81 1.95 -6.48
N ALA A 262 7.94 2.98 -7.32
CA ALA A 262 9.06 3.06 -8.28
C ALA A 262 10.38 3.55 -7.66
N LYS A 263 10.30 4.36 -6.59
CA LYS A 263 11.49 4.98 -5.96
C LYS A 263 12.07 4.07 -4.88
#